data_AF-A0A396NWQ9-F1
#
_entry.id   AF-A0A396NWQ9-F1
#
_cell.length_a   1.000
_cell.length_b   1.000
_cell.length_c   1.000
_cell.angle_alpha   90.00
_cell.angle_beta   90.00
_cell.angle_gamma   90.00
#
_symmetry.space_group_name_H-M   'P 1'
#
loop_
_entity.id
_entity.type
_entity.pdbx_description
1 polymer ?
#
loop_
_entity_poly.entity_id
_entity_poly.type
_entity_poly.pdbx_seq_one_letter_code
_entity_poly.pdbx_strand_id
1 'polypeptide(L)'
;MAWSAACRRACGCFCSGGNFSLGRLCLAASEKSLWQETASVLANLFGGGVSGSVCDRRLDAVKKELRQRALATRNALEKREEKSRQIAAHILESAAYQNTERIFTFVSMGSEVETEEIIRQAWQDGKAVAVPKTEKHREMHFYEIRSLAELSEGRFGVREPKGGAVCVPKEGDLLLVPGLLFDGKKNRLGYGGGYYDTYFAKHKEGKRIGLAFAAQRFAEELPTEETDVPLDAVITENGWEE
;
A
#
# COMPACT_ATOMS: atom_id res chain seq x y z
N MET A 1 10.72 50.37 -30.27
CA MET A 1 10.37 48.99 -29.87
C MET A 1 9.43 49.09 -28.68
N ALA A 2 8.12 49.01 -28.93
CA ALA A 2 7.09 49.37 -27.96
C ALA A 2 6.05 48.24 -27.81
N TRP A 3 5.82 47.87 -26.54
CA TRP A 3 4.54 47.52 -25.90
C TRP A 3 3.76 46.22 -26.20
N SER A 4 3.22 45.67 -25.08
CA SER A 4 1.89 45.03 -24.89
C SER A 4 1.77 43.51 -25.14
N ALA A 5 1.67 42.66 -24.10
CA ALA A 5 0.47 42.21 -23.33
C ALA A 5 0.04 40.78 -23.75
N ALA A 6 0.19 39.76 -22.91
CA ALA A 6 -0.75 39.29 -21.88
C ALA A 6 -2.12 38.76 -22.38
N CYS A 7 -2.30 37.44 -22.21
CA CYS A 7 -3.52 36.76 -21.75
C CYS A 7 -4.68 36.42 -22.72
N ARG A 8 -5.02 35.12 -22.73
CA ARG A 8 -6.38 34.51 -22.56
C ARG A 8 -7.12 33.92 -23.79
N ARG A 9 -7.33 32.59 -23.74
CA ARG A 9 -8.56 31.75 -23.97
C ARG A 9 -8.21 30.47 -24.73
N ALA A 10 -8.37 29.27 -24.16
CA ALA A 10 -9.59 28.55 -23.73
C ALA A 10 -10.36 27.92 -24.91
N CYS A 11 -10.47 26.58 -24.85
CA CYS A 11 -11.35 25.68 -25.57
C CYS A 11 -11.50 25.86 -27.10
N GLY A 12 -10.85 24.97 -27.86
CA GLY A 12 -11.15 24.73 -29.26
C GLY A 12 -11.31 23.23 -29.52
N CYS A 13 -12.53 22.71 -29.34
CA CYS A 13 -12.94 21.48 -29.99
C CYS A 13 -12.86 21.71 -31.50
N PHE A 14 -12.06 20.90 -32.20
CA PHE A 14 -12.08 20.83 -33.66
C PHE A 14 -12.58 19.45 -34.06
N CYS A 15 -13.84 19.37 -34.49
CA CYS A 15 -14.37 18.21 -35.19
C CYS A 15 -14.20 18.45 -36.70
N SER A 16 -13.44 17.60 -37.37
CA SER A 16 -13.57 17.38 -38.81
C SER A 16 -13.33 15.89 -39.09
N GLY A 17 -14.27 15.27 -39.77
CA GLY A 17 -14.47 13.82 -39.83
C GLY A 17 -13.53 13.04 -40.75
N GLY A 18 -13.68 11.72 -40.69
CA GLY A 18 -13.04 10.74 -41.56
C GLY A 18 -13.41 9.30 -41.20
N ASN A 19 -14.31 8.71 -41.98
CA ASN A 19 -14.59 7.29 -42.23
C ASN A 19 -14.16 6.23 -41.18
N PHE A 20 -15.15 5.61 -40.54
CA PHE A 20 -15.01 4.32 -39.84
C PHE A 20 -15.46 3.18 -40.76
N SER A 21 -14.53 2.36 -41.24
CA SER A 21 -14.82 1.03 -41.78
C SER A 21 -14.67 0.00 -40.67
N LEU A 22 -15.73 -0.77 -40.42
CA LEU A 22 -15.75 -1.92 -39.53
C LEU A 22 -14.84 -3.05 -40.06
N GLY A 23 -13.83 -3.40 -39.28
CA GLY A 23 -13.06 -4.64 -39.38
C GLY A 23 -12.87 -5.20 -37.98
N ARG A 24 -13.31 -6.43 -37.76
CA ARG A 24 -13.49 -7.09 -36.47
C ARG A 24 -12.30 -8.00 -36.15
N LEU A 25 -12.08 -8.22 -34.86
CA LEU A 25 -11.37 -9.33 -34.20
C LEU A 25 -9.85 -9.22 -33.94
N CYS A 26 -9.59 -9.07 -32.62
CA CYS A 26 -8.87 -10.03 -31.78
C CYS A 26 -7.39 -9.80 -31.44
N LEU A 27 -7.19 -9.99 -30.12
CA LEU A 27 -6.02 -10.50 -29.40
C LEU A 27 -4.96 -9.50 -28.90
N ALA A 28 -4.70 -9.66 -27.60
CA ALA A 28 -3.60 -9.15 -26.80
C ALA A 28 -3.63 -7.67 -26.38
N ALA A 29 -4.55 -7.31 -25.48
CA ALA A 29 -4.28 -6.24 -24.52
C ALA A 29 -3.23 -6.76 -23.52
N SER A 30 -1.95 -6.60 -23.87
CA SER A 30 -0.83 -6.87 -22.97
C SER A 30 -0.91 -5.96 -21.75
N GLU A 31 -0.57 -6.48 -20.57
CA GLU A 31 -0.51 -5.86 -19.22
C GLU A 31 0.30 -4.54 -19.10
N LYS A 32 0.71 -3.92 -20.21
CA LYS A 32 1.54 -2.70 -20.25
C LYS A 32 0.77 -1.37 -20.28
N SER A 33 -0.55 -1.36 -20.51
CA SER A 33 -1.27 -0.10 -20.78
C SER A 33 -1.62 0.73 -19.54
N LEU A 34 -1.89 0.09 -18.39
CA LEU A 34 -2.30 0.82 -17.17
C LEU A 34 -1.16 1.60 -16.50
N TRP A 35 0.08 1.15 -16.66
CA TRP A 35 1.25 1.76 -16.01
C TRP A 35 1.90 2.87 -16.85
N GLN A 36 1.76 2.83 -18.17
CA GLN A 36 2.23 3.91 -19.05
C GLN A 36 1.43 5.21 -18.84
N GLU A 37 0.14 5.11 -18.50
CA GLU A 37 -0.68 6.27 -18.17
C GLU A 37 -0.35 6.86 -16.79
N THR A 38 -0.01 6.04 -15.78
CA THR A 38 0.45 6.55 -14.47
C THR A 38 1.83 7.20 -14.57
N ALA A 39 2.73 6.62 -15.36
CA ALA A 39 4.01 7.22 -15.72
C ALA A 39 3.81 8.53 -16.48
N SER A 40 2.79 8.60 -17.34
CA SER A 40 2.42 9.83 -18.04
C SER A 40 1.85 10.89 -17.08
N VAL A 41 1.13 10.52 -16.02
CA VAL A 41 0.69 11.49 -14.98
C VAL A 41 1.89 12.03 -14.21
N LEU A 42 2.85 11.20 -13.81
CA LEU A 42 4.08 11.68 -13.17
C LEU A 42 4.94 12.49 -14.17
N ALA A 43 5.18 11.98 -15.38
CA ALA A 43 6.00 12.64 -16.41
C ALA A 43 5.40 13.96 -16.92
N ASN A 44 4.08 14.06 -17.09
CA ASN A 44 3.41 15.32 -17.45
C ASN A 44 3.45 16.35 -16.31
N LEU A 45 3.68 15.92 -15.07
CA LEU A 45 3.77 16.81 -13.90
C LEU A 45 5.22 17.20 -13.56
N PHE A 46 6.19 16.31 -13.83
CA PHE A 46 7.63 16.46 -13.58
C PHE A 46 8.45 16.76 -14.85
N GLY A 47 7.78 17.04 -15.98
CA GLY A 47 8.39 17.52 -17.22
C GLY A 47 9.01 18.91 -17.06
N GLY A 48 10.19 18.95 -16.45
CA GLY A 48 10.98 20.15 -16.21
C GLY A 48 11.82 19.97 -14.97
N GLY A 49 13.14 19.80 -15.13
CA GLY A 49 14.07 19.76 -14.01
C GLY A 49 13.93 21.03 -13.18
N VAL A 50 13.50 20.89 -11.92
CA VAL A 50 13.46 21.98 -10.95
C VAL A 50 13.91 21.44 -9.61
N SER A 51 15.11 21.83 -9.21
CA SER A 51 15.51 21.90 -7.81
C SER A 51 14.62 22.93 -7.11
N GLY A 52 13.65 22.48 -6.31
CA GLY A 52 12.77 23.37 -5.55
C GLY A 52 11.50 22.68 -5.05
N SER A 53 11.27 22.76 -3.74
CA SER A 53 10.18 22.14 -2.97
C SER A 53 8.83 22.13 -3.71
N VAL A 54 8.30 20.93 -3.99
CA VAL A 54 6.93 20.75 -4.47
C VAL A 54 5.97 21.33 -3.42
N CYS A 55 5.08 22.22 -3.85
CA CYS A 55 4.00 22.74 -3.00
C CYS A 55 3.16 21.55 -2.47
N ASP A 56 3.08 21.42 -1.15
CA ASP A 56 2.38 20.37 -0.37
C ASP A 56 1.01 19.97 -0.97
N ARG A 57 0.23 20.96 -1.43
CA ARG A 57 -1.10 20.74 -2.06
C ARG A 57 -1.07 19.94 -3.37
N ARG A 58 0.01 20.00 -4.14
CA ARG A 58 0.16 19.24 -5.39
C ARG A 58 0.54 17.79 -5.09
N LEU A 59 1.33 17.56 -4.04
CA LEU A 59 1.72 16.24 -3.57
C LEU A 59 0.50 15.44 -3.06
N ASP A 60 -0.34 16.08 -2.25
CA ASP A 60 -1.59 15.51 -1.75
C ASP A 60 -2.53 15.05 -2.87
N ALA A 61 -2.67 15.87 -3.92
CA ALA A 61 -3.52 15.56 -5.07
C ALA A 61 -3.00 14.33 -5.83
N VAL A 62 -1.69 14.23 -6.04
CA VAL A 62 -1.05 13.07 -6.68
C VAL A 62 -1.24 11.82 -5.83
N LYS A 63 -0.93 11.89 -4.52
CA LYS A 63 -1.12 10.76 -3.60
C LYS A 63 -2.58 10.29 -3.59
N LYS A 64 -3.55 11.22 -3.64
CA LYS A 64 -4.99 10.88 -3.72
C LYS A 64 -5.35 10.13 -5.00
N GLU A 65 -4.88 10.58 -6.16
CA GLU A 65 -5.13 9.92 -7.44
C GLU A 65 -4.52 8.51 -7.48
N LEU A 66 -3.28 8.37 -7.01
CA LEU A 66 -2.62 7.07 -6.88
C LEU A 66 -3.39 6.11 -5.97
N ARG A 67 -3.88 6.58 -4.80
CA ARG A 67 -4.71 5.76 -3.90
C ARG A 67 -5.98 5.26 -4.57
N GLN A 68 -6.67 6.11 -5.34
CA GLN A 68 -7.90 5.73 -6.03
C GLN A 68 -7.65 4.64 -7.08
N ARG A 69 -6.60 4.81 -7.90
CA ARG A 69 -6.22 3.82 -8.91
C ARG A 69 -5.79 2.50 -8.29
N ALA A 70 -4.90 2.56 -7.28
CA ALA A 70 -4.41 1.37 -6.59
C ALA A 70 -5.55 0.57 -5.95
N LEU A 71 -6.50 1.27 -5.31
CA LEU A 71 -7.67 0.62 -4.72
C LEU A 71 -8.55 -0.04 -5.79
N ALA A 72 -8.78 0.63 -6.94
CA ALA A 72 -9.53 0.04 -8.05
C ALA A 72 -8.85 -1.22 -8.62
N THR A 73 -7.53 -1.15 -8.86
CA THR A 73 -6.74 -2.30 -9.33
C THR A 73 -6.82 -3.46 -8.35
N ARG A 74 -6.63 -3.19 -7.04
CA ARG A 74 -6.67 -4.23 -6.00
C ARG A 74 -8.07 -4.82 -5.82
N ASN A 75 -9.12 -4.01 -5.93
CA ASN A 75 -10.51 -4.48 -5.87
C ASN A 75 -10.88 -5.37 -7.07
N ALA A 76 -10.31 -5.10 -8.24
CA ALA A 76 -10.53 -5.87 -9.46
C ALA A 76 -9.66 -7.14 -9.55
N LEU A 77 -8.77 -7.38 -8.58
CA LEU A 77 -7.85 -8.51 -8.61
C LEU A 77 -8.61 -9.83 -8.47
N GLU A 78 -8.37 -10.76 -9.38
CA GLU A 78 -8.91 -12.12 -9.31
C GLU A 78 -8.01 -13.03 -8.46
N LYS A 79 -8.58 -14.15 -7.99
CA LYS A 79 -7.86 -15.19 -7.23
C LYS A 79 -7.11 -14.66 -6.00
N ARG A 80 -7.66 -13.64 -5.33
CA ARG A 80 -7.03 -13.00 -4.17
C ARG A 80 -6.76 -13.96 -3.01
N GLU A 81 -7.68 -14.88 -2.74
CA GLU A 81 -7.50 -15.92 -1.72
C GLU A 81 -6.29 -16.79 -2.03
N GLU A 82 -6.17 -17.26 -3.27
CA GLU A 82 -5.02 -18.08 -3.71
C GLU A 82 -3.70 -17.32 -3.62
N LYS A 83 -3.68 -16.08 -4.10
CA LYS A 83 -2.49 -15.21 -3.98
C LYS A 83 -2.13 -14.92 -2.52
N SER A 84 -3.14 -14.74 -1.66
CA SER A 84 -2.91 -14.54 -0.23
C SER A 84 -2.32 -15.78 0.44
N ARG A 85 -2.78 -16.98 0.07
CA ARG A 85 -2.16 -18.24 0.52
C ARG A 85 -0.70 -18.36 0.10
N GLN A 86 -0.37 -17.96 -1.13
CA GLN A 86 1.02 -17.96 -1.62
C GLN A 86 1.89 -16.98 -0.82
N ILE A 87 1.39 -15.77 -0.57
CA ILE A 87 2.07 -14.79 0.30
C ILE A 87 2.25 -15.33 1.72
N ALA A 88 1.22 -15.96 2.29
CA ALA A 88 1.27 -16.57 3.61
C ALA A 88 2.35 -17.66 3.66
N ALA A 89 2.38 -18.57 2.68
CA ALA A 89 3.38 -19.62 2.60
C ALA A 89 4.80 -19.05 2.60
N HIS A 90 5.07 -18.02 1.78
CA HIS A 90 6.39 -17.39 1.75
C HIS A 90 6.78 -16.72 3.09
N ILE A 91 5.83 -16.14 3.81
CA ILE A 91 6.07 -15.61 5.16
C ILE A 91 6.40 -16.75 6.12
N LEU A 92 5.59 -17.80 6.16
CA LEU A 92 5.73 -18.91 7.09
C LEU A 92 7.05 -19.68 6.88
N GLU A 93 7.52 -19.79 5.64
CA GLU A 93 8.80 -20.42 5.30
C GLU A 93 10.03 -19.53 5.59
N SER A 94 9.82 -18.24 5.88
CA SER A 94 10.91 -17.28 6.00
C SER A 94 11.68 -17.37 7.32
N ALA A 95 12.98 -17.07 7.28
CA ALA A 95 13.79 -16.94 8.48
C ALA A 95 13.24 -15.86 9.45
N ALA A 96 12.59 -14.82 8.91
CA ALA A 96 11.99 -13.76 9.72
C ALA A 96 10.84 -14.28 10.59
N TYR A 97 10.01 -15.19 10.06
CA TYR A 97 8.94 -15.84 10.81
C TYR A 97 9.46 -16.94 11.73
N GLN A 98 10.39 -17.77 11.25
CA GLN A 98 10.91 -18.89 12.03
C GLN A 98 11.64 -18.42 13.31
N ASN A 99 12.41 -17.34 13.20
CA ASN A 99 13.25 -16.83 14.30
C ASN A 99 12.52 -15.86 15.25
N THR A 100 11.26 -15.49 14.98
CA THR A 100 10.52 -14.57 15.85
C THR A 100 9.60 -15.31 16.82
N GLU A 101 9.46 -14.80 18.03
CA GLU A 101 8.47 -15.26 19.00
C GLU A 101 7.17 -14.43 18.94
N ARG A 102 7.20 -13.25 18.31
CA ARG A 102 6.08 -12.30 18.33
C ARG A 102 5.85 -11.67 16.96
N ILE A 103 4.59 -11.70 16.53
CA ILE A 103 4.17 -11.21 15.23
C ILE A 103 3.16 -10.09 15.44
N PHE A 104 3.44 -8.95 14.83
CA PHE A 104 2.56 -7.79 14.79
C PHE A 104 1.96 -7.75 13.39
N THR A 105 0.66 -7.99 13.26
CA THR A 105 0.00 -8.07 11.96
C THR A 105 -1.30 -7.31 11.97
N PHE A 106 -1.85 -6.99 10.80
CA PHE A 106 -3.19 -6.42 10.67
C PHE A 106 -4.22 -7.52 10.49
N VAL A 107 -5.47 -7.24 10.82
CA VAL A 107 -6.59 -8.11 10.46
C VAL A 107 -7.12 -7.64 9.11
N SER A 108 -6.85 -8.42 8.07
CA SER A 108 -7.17 -8.07 6.68
C SER A 108 -8.64 -7.72 6.48
N MET A 109 -8.89 -6.68 5.67
CA MET A 109 -10.24 -6.27 5.30
C MET A 109 -10.40 -5.95 3.81
N GLY A 110 -11.62 -6.10 3.31
CA GLY A 110 -11.99 -5.73 1.96
C GLY A 110 -11.21 -6.53 0.91
N SER A 111 -10.25 -5.88 0.25
CA SER A 111 -9.42 -6.46 -0.80
C SER A 111 -7.95 -6.56 -0.42
N GLU A 112 -7.62 -6.47 0.86
CA GLU A 112 -6.25 -6.64 1.36
C GLU A 112 -5.77 -8.09 1.21
N VAL A 113 -4.45 -8.29 1.31
CA VAL A 113 -3.88 -9.64 1.50
C VAL A 113 -4.45 -10.24 2.76
N GLU A 114 -4.95 -11.47 2.68
CA GLU A 114 -5.52 -12.15 3.83
C GLU A 114 -4.44 -12.58 4.81
N THR A 115 -4.60 -12.21 6.08
CA THR A 115 -3.63 -12.49 7.15
C THR A 115 -4.08 -13.57 8.12
N GLU A 116 -5.31 -14.06 7.98
CA GLU A 116 -5.93 -14.98 8.93
C GLU A 116 -5.17 -16.31 9.04
N GLU A 117 -4.67 -16.84 7.93
CA GLU A 117 -3.86 -18.06 7.91
C GLU A 117 -2.55 -17.88 8.69
N ILE A 118 -1.85 -16.76 8.47
CA ILE A 118 -0.61 -16.43 9.19
C ILE A 118 -0.87 -16.33 10.70
N ILE A 119 -1.97 -15.68 11.10
CA ILE A 119 -2.36 -15.54 12.51
C ILE A 119 -2.60 -16.91 13.14
N ARG A 120 -3.37 -17.77 12.46
CA ARG A 120 -3.70 -19.11 12.97
C ARG A 120 -2.45 -19.99 13.09
N GLN A 121 -1.58 -19.97 12.09
CA GLN A 121 -0.33 -20.73 12.13
C GLN A 121 0.60 -20.23 13.24
N ALA A 122 0.71 -18.91 13.42
CA ALA A 122 1.52 -18.33 14.49
C ALA A 122 1.10 -18.82 15.87
N TRP A 123 -0.20 -18.90 16.16
CA TRP A 123 -0.69 -19.47 17.41
C TRP A 123 -0.40 -20.96 17.54
N GLN A 124 -0.52 -21.74 16.45
CA GLN A 124 -0.17 -23.17 16.46
C GLN A 124 1.32 -23.39 16.76
N ASP A 125 2.17 -22.50 16.27
CA ASP A 125 3.61 -22.51 16.51
C ASP A 125 4.00 -21.93 17.89
N GLY A 126 3.02 -21.56 18.72
CA GLY A 126 3.24 -21.00 20.05
C GLY A 126 3.74 -19.56 20.07
N LYS A 127 3.61 -18.82 18.97
CA LYS A 127 4.03 -17.42 18.85
C LYS A 127 2.94 -16.48 19.34
N ALA A 128 3.34 -15.34 19.91
CA ALA A 128 2.41 -14.29 20.29
C ALA A 128 1.99 -13.48 19.06
N VAL A 129 0.71 -13.14 18.94
CA VAL A 129 0.18 -12.32 17.85
C VAL A 129 -0.44 -11.06 18.41
N ALA A 130 -0.03 -9.90 17.90
CA ALA A 130 -0.60 -8.61 18.23
C ALA A 130 -1.19 -7.94 16.99
N VAL A 131 -2.35 -7.29 17.14
CA VAL A 131 -3.04 -6.58 16.06
C VAL A 131 -3.28 -5.12 16.41
N PRO A 132 -3.27 -4.19 15.42
CA PRO A 132 -3.39 -2.78 15.69
C PRO A 132 -4.83 -2.40 16.01
N LYS A 133 -4.97 -1.43 16.90
CA LYS A 133 -6.19 -0.67 17.13
C LYS A 133 -5.89 0.81 16.94
N THR A 134 -6.76 1.48 16.18
CA THR A 134 -6.61 2.91 15.88
C THR A 134 -7.33 3.76 16.90
N GLU A 135 -6.66 4.78 17.42
CA GLU A 135 -7.19 5.71 18.41
C GLU A 135 -7.37 7.12 17.81
N LYS A 136 -7.79 8.09 18.63
CA LYS A 136 -7.87 9.49 18.19
C LYS A 136 -6.47 10.03 17.88
N HIS A 137 -6.39 11.19 17.20
CA HIS A 137 -5.14 11.90 16.95
C HIS A 137 -4.05 11.11 16.18
N ARG A 138 -4.46 10.20 15.27
CA ARG A 138 -3.55 9.35 14.48
C ARG A 138 -2.68 8.41 15.32
N GLU A 139 -3.12 8.08 16.52
CA GLU A 139 -2.45 7.11 17.38
C GLU A 139 -2.89 5.68 17.05
N MET A 140 -1.96 4.75 17.23
CA MET A 140 -2.17 3.32 16.99
C MET A 140 -1.40 2.55 18.05
N HIS A 141 -2.04 1.52 18.60
CA HIS A 141 -1.41 0.60 19.54
C HIS A 141 -1.69 -0.84 19.11
N PHE A 142 -0.71 -1.71 19.26
CA PHE A 142 -0.90 -3.13 19.05
C PHE A 142 -1.32 -3.80 20.37
N TYR A 143 -2.26 -4.73 20.28
CA TYR A 143 -2.74 -5.50 21.42
C TYR A 143 -2.60 -6.98 21.10
N GLU A 144 -2.05 -7.75 22.05
CA GLU A 144 -2.01 -9.20 21.94
C GLU A 144 -3.42 -9.77 21.85
N ILE A 145 -3.63 -10.71 20.94
CA ILE A 145 -4.85 -11.47 20.80
C ILE A 145 -4.56 -12.96 20.88
N ARG A 146 -5.45 -13.72 21.52
CA ARG A 146 -5.35 -15.18 21.63
C ARG A 146 -6.36 -15.92 20.78
N SER A 147 -7.33 -15.19 20.22
CA SER A 147 -8.34 -15.71 19.32
C SER A 147 -8.92 -14.59 18.45
N LEU A 148 -9.31 -14.91 17.22
CA LEU A 148 -10.04 -13.97 16.36
C LEU A 148 -11.41 -13.59 16.92
N ALA A 149 -11.96 -14.39 17.84
CA ALA A 149 -13.21 -14.10 18.54
C ALA A 149 -13.10 -12.93 19.53
N GLU A 150 -11.87 -12.53 19.91
CA GLU A 150 -11.63 -11.36 20.76
C GLU A 150 -11.78 -10.04 20.00
N LEU A 151 -11.87 -10.11 18.67
CA LEU A 151 -12.05 -8.96 17.80
C LEU A 151 -13.53 -8.58 17.68
N SER A 152 -13.81 -7.28 17.69
CA SER A 152 -15.12 -6.70 17.37
C SER A 152 -14.98 -5.68 16.26
N GLU A 153 -16.06 -5.38 15.54
CA GLU A 153 -16.06 -4.27 14.58
C GLU A 153 -15.62 -2.97 15.27
N GLY A 154 -14.55 -2.39 14.74
CA GLY A 154 -13.90 -1.18 15.24
C GLY A 154 -14.05 -0.02 14.26
N ARG A 155 -13.13 0.95 14.35
CA ARG A 155 -13.14 2.09 13.42
C ARG A 155 -12.80 1.67 11.99
N PHE A 156 -13.32 2.42 11.02
CA PHE A 156 -13.09 2.19 9.59
C PHE A 156 -13.51 0.80 9.07
N GLY A 157 -14.31 0.04 9.82
CA GLY A 157 -14.74 -1.32 9.48
C GLY A 157 -13.72 -2.41 9.81
N VAL A 158 -12.62 -2.08 10.49
CA VAL A 158 -11.57 -3.03 10.87
C VAL A 158 -12.01 -3.79 12.11
N ARG A 159 -11.77 -5.10 12.16
CA ARG A 159 -11.97 -5.89 13.38
C ARG A 159 -10.85 -5.55 14.37
N GLU A 160 -11.19 -4.83 15.44
CA GLU A 160 -10.25 -4.35 16.45
C GLU A 160 -10.41 -5.14 17.76
N PRO A 161 -9.32 -5.34 18.53
CA PRO A 161 -9.38 -5.98 19.84
C PRO A 161 -10.15 -5.09 20.84
N LYS A 162 -11.00 -5.70 21.67
CA LYS A 162 -11.81 -4.99 22.69
C LYS A 162 -10.97 -4.28 23.76
N GLY A 163 -9.71 -4.69 23.90
CA GLY A 163 -8.73 -4.22 24.88
C GLY A 163 -7.68 -5.31 25.10
N GLY A 164 -6.70 -5.06 25.95
CA GLY A 164 -5.65 -6.02 26.25
C GLY A 164 -4.36 -5.36 26.69
N ALA A 165 -3.32 -6.17 26.88
CA ALA A 165 -1.98 -5.63 27.09
C ALA A 165 -1.48 -4.99 25.79
N VAL A 166 -1.02 -3.74 25.88
CA VAL A 166 -0.36 -3.06 24.77
C VAL A 166 1.00 -3.73 24.54
N CYS A 167 1.22 -4.15 23.30
CA CYS A 167 2.49 -4.73 22.87
C CYS A 167 3.29 -3.68 22.12
N VAL A 168 4.56 -3.55 22.51
CA VAL A 168 5.53 -2.72 21.79
C VAL A 168 6.53 -3.64 21.08
N PRO A 169 6.75 -3.45 19.78
CA PRO A 169 7.76 -4.18 19.02
C PRO A 169 9.15 -3.95 19.60
N LYS A 170 9.94 -5.00 19.63
CA LYS A 170 11.34 -5.01 20.03
C LYS A 170 12.20 -5.68 18.95
N GLU A 171 13.52 -5.60 19.10
CA GLU A 171 14.45 -6.32 18.23
C GLU A 171 14.11 -7.82 18.13
N GLY A 172 14.11 -8.36 16.91
CA GLY A 172 13.74 -9.74 16.61
C GLY A 172 12.24 -9.99 16.38
N ASP A 173 11.37 -9.00 16.62
CA ASP A 173 9.95 -9.12 16.27
C ASP A 173 9.70 -8.93 14.77
N LEU A 174 8.63 -9.56 14.28
CA LEU A 174 8.16 -9.41 12.89
C LEU A 174 6.90 -8.54 12.84
N LEU A 175 6.92 -7.51 12.00
CA LEU A 175 5.77 -6.65 11.72
C LEU A 175 5.32 -6.82 10.27
N LEU A 176 4.08 -7.22 10.08
CA LEU A 176 3.42 -7.32 8.77
C LEU A 176 2.55 -6.08 8.54
N VAL A 177 2.79 -5.39 7.42
CA VAL A 177 2.28 -4.03 7.17
C VAL A 177 1.41 -4.01 5.90
N PRO A 178 0.16 -3.52 5.96
CA PRO A 178 -0.70 -3.37 4.79
C PRO A 178 -0.39 -2.08 4.03
N GLY A 179 -0.67 -2.06 2.73
CA GLY A 179 -0.52 -0.87 1.87
C GLY A 179 -1.37 -0.94 0.61
N LEU A 180 -1.43 0.17 -0.13
CA LEU A 180 -2.09 0.25 -1.44
C LEU A 180 -1.06 0.11 -2.57
N LEU A 181 0.08 0.78 -2.45
CA LEU A 181 1.21 0.67 -3.37
C LEU A 181 2.51 0.52 -2.60
N PHE A 182 3.47 -0.15 -3.24
CA PHE A 182 4.84 -0.31 -2.77
C PHE A 182 5.80 -0.08 -3.94
N ASP A 183 6.90 0.64 -3.74
CA ASP A 183 7.92 0.85 -4.79
C ASP A 183 9.19 0.03 -4.56
N GLY A 184 10.11 0.07 -5.52
CA GLY A 184 11.42 -0.59 -5.42
C GLY A 184 12.35 -0.02 -4.35
N LYS A 185 12.00 1.09 -3.70
CA LYS A 185 12.69 1.63 -2.52
C LYS A 185 12.02 1.23 -1.21
N LYS A 186 10.99 0.37 -1.28
CA LYS A 186 10.21 -0.12 -0.14
C LYS A 186 9.43 0.99 0.57
N ASN A 187 9.20 2.11 -0.14
CA ASN A 187 8.22 3.10 0.29
C ASN A 187 6.83 2.50 0.10
N ARG A 188 5.89 3.01 0.89
CA ARG A 188 4.52 2.52 0.93
C ARG A 188 3.53 3.66 0.85
N LEU A 189 2.56 3.55 -0.05
CA LEU A 189 1.38 4.41 -0.04
C LEU A 189 0.24 3.72 0.70
N GLY A 190 -0.10 4.24 1.89
CA GLY A 190 -1.27 3.78 2.65
C GLY A 190 -2.57 4.53 2.30
N TYR A 191 -3.62 4.27 3.07
CA TYR A 191 -4.95 4.90 2.90
C TYR A 191 -5.01 6.41 3.23
N GLY A 192 -3.91 7.01 3.70
CA GLY A 192 -3.81 8.44 4.00
C GLY A 192 -4.06 8.85 5.45
N GLY A 193 -4.26 7.88 6.36
CA GLY A 193 -4.43 8.17 7.80
C GLY A 193 -3.13 8.44 8.56
N GLY A 194 -1.98 8.05 8.02
CA GLY A 194 -0.66 8.27 8.65
C GLY A 194 -0.41 7.49 9.95
N TYR A 195 -1.26 6.51 10.29
CA TYR A 195 -1.17 5.74 11.55
C TYR A 195 0.14 4.96 11.66
N TYR A 196 0.49 4.19 10.62
CA TYR A 196 1.72 3.41 10.59
C TYR A 196 2.96 4.29 10.59
N ASP A 197 2.95 5.40 9.85
CA ASP A 197 4.10 6.31 9.76
C ASP A 197 4.34 7.00 11.12
N THR A 198 3.26 7.44 11.78
CA THR A 198 3.31 7.95 13.17
C THR A 198 3.79 6.88 14.16
N TYR A 199 3.35 5.64 13.99
CA TYR A 199 3.74 4.52 14.85
C TYR A 199 5.23 4.16 14.69
N PHE A 200 5.71 4.04 13.45
CA PHE A 200 7.12 3.76 13.15
C PHE A 200 8.03 4.95 13.46
N ALA A 201 7.52 6.18 13.52
CA ALA A 201 8.25 7.31 14.07
C ALA A 201 8.59 7.11 15.55
N LYS A 202 7.67 6.53 16.33
CA LYS A 202 7.84 6.25 17.77
C LYS A 202 8.54 4.92 18.07
N HIS A 203 8.32 3.90 17.24
CA HIS A 203 8.81 2.53 17.46
C HIS A 203 9.74 2.09 16.32
N LYS A 204 11.05 2.18 16.59
CA LYS A 204 12.09 1.94 15.58
C LYS A 204 12.50 0.48 15.42
N GLU A 205 12.19 -0.35 16.41
CA GLU A 205 12.58 -1.76 16.46
C GLU A 205 11.62 -2.68 15.70
N GLY A 206 12.09 -3.91 15.47
CA GLY A 206 11.38 -4.97 14.76
C GLY A 206 11.45 -4.84 13.24
N LYS A 207 11.35 -5.98 12.55
CA LYS A 207 11.47 -6.06 11.08
C LYS A 207 10.11 -5.82 10.42
N ARG A 208 10.01 -4.80 9.57
CA ARG A 208 8.79 -4.36 8.89
C ARG A 208 8.72 -4.92 7.48
N ILE A 209 7.74 -5.78 7.25
CA ILE A 209 7.53 -6.46 5.97
C ILE A 209 6.18 -6.06 5.40
N GLY A 210 6.19 -5.48 4.20
CA GLY A 210 4.98 -5.12 3.48
C GLY A 210 4.34 -6.37 2.86
N LEU A 211 3.05 -6.59 3.13
CA LEU A 211 2.27 -7.61 2.41
C LEU A 211 1.56 -6.94 1.24
N ALA A 212 1.84 -7.40 0.03
CA ALA A 212 1.31 -6.81 -1.19
C ALA A 212 0.96 -7.90 -2.21
N PHE A 213 -0.06 -7.67 -3.04
CA PHE A 213 -0.13 -8.39 -4.31
C PHE A 213 0.88 -7.80 -5.29
N ALA A 214 1.39 -8.58 -6.23
CA ALA A 214 2.30 -8.09 -7.28
C ALA A 214 1.69 -6.95 -8.11
N ALA A 215 0.36 -6.93 -8.25
CA ALA A 215 -0.38 -5.83 -8.89
C ALA A 215 -0.32 -4.49 -8.12
N GLN A 216 0.13 -4.50 -6.87
CA GLN A 216 0.34 -3.31 -6.03
C GLN A 216 1.76 -2.76 -6.13
N ARG A 217 2.64 -3.42 -6.91
CA ARG A 217 3.98 -2.91 -7.18
C ARG A 217 3.90 -1.66 -8.04
N PHE A 218 4.51 -0.59 -7.58
CA PHE A 218 4.70 0.64 -8.32
C PHE A 218 6.07 0.59 -9.02
N ALA A 219 6.06 0.70 -10.35
CA ALA A 219 7.28 0.59 -11.14
C ALA A 219 8.23 1.79 -10.97
N GLU A 220 7.67 2.94 -10.62
CA GLU A 220 8.39 4.18 -10.34
C GLU A 220 8.58 4.40 -8.84
N GLU A 221 9.24 5.49 -8.47
CA GLU A 221 9.35 5.92 -7.08
C GLU A 221 8.04 6.57 -6.63
N LEU A 222 7.53 6.15 -5.48
CA LEU A 222 6.37 6.77 -4.88
C LEU A 222 6.73 8.17 -4.39
N PRO A 223 5.82 9.15 -4.54
CA PRO A 223 6.01 10.45 -3.93
C PRO A 223 5.93 10.32 -2.40
N THR A 224 7.02 10.64 -1.70
CA THR A 224 7.15 10.54 -0.24
C THR A 224 7.28 11.89 0.46
N GLU A 225 6.97 11.90 1.75
CA GLU A 225 7.21 13.00 2.69
C GLU A 225 8.32 12.60 3.68
N GLU A 226 8.91 13.59 4.38
CA GLU A 226 9.93 13.32 5.40
C GLU A 226 9.43 12.45 6.56
N THR A 227 8.12 12.43 6.79
CA THR A 227 7.47 11.61 7.81
C THR A 227 7.20 10.18 7.35
N ASP A 228 7.28 9.90 6.05
CA ASP A 228 7.04 8.56 5.51
C ASP A 228 8.22 7.65 5.87
N VAL A 229 7.94 6.51 6.49
CA VAL A 229 8.97 5.55 6.93
C VAL A 229 9.00 4.35 5.98
N PRO A 230 10.12 4.08 5.29
CA PRO A 230 10.24 2.92 4.42
C PRO A 230 10.22 1.61 5.21
N LEU A 231 9.86 0.53 4.51
CA LEU A 231 9.86 -0.83 5.04
C LEU A 231 11.22 -1.51 4.83
N ASP A 232 11.45 -2.61 5.55
CA ASP A 232 12.68 -3.40 5.41
C ASP A 232 12.63 -4.33 4.20
N ALA A 233 11.44 -4.85 3.88
CA ALA A 233 11.18 -5.70 2.73
C ALA A 233 9.70 -5.64 2.31
N VAL A 234 9.39 -6.11 1.09
CA VAL A 234 8.03 -6.34 0.60
C VAL A 234 7.94 -7.77 0.08
N ILE A 235 6.81 -8.42 0.27
CA ILE A 235 6.56 -9.77 -0.21
C ILE A 235 5.26 -9.83 -1.00
N THR A 236 5.29 -10.59 -2.08
CA THR A 236 4.16 -10.79 -2.99
C THR A 236 3.91 -12.27 -3.25
N GLU A 237 2.86 -12.60 -4.01
CA GLU A 237 2.59 -13.96 -4.45
C GLU A 237 3.71 -14.52 -5.37
N ASN A 238 4.57 -13.65 -5.90
CA ASN A 238 5.72 -14.03 -6.71
C ASN A 238 7.02 -14.17 -5.88
N GLY A 239 6.97 -13.93 -4.57
CA GLY A 239 8.11 -14.00 -3.65
C GLY A 239 8.55 -12.64 -3.09
N TRP A 240 9.77 -12.62 -2.53
CA TRP A 240 10.38 -11.47 -1.87
C TRP A 240 10.88 -10.42 -2.86
N GLU A 241 10.58 -9.16 -2.59
CA GLU A 241 11.14 -7.99 -3.28
C GLU A 241 12.18 -7.33 -2.36
N GLU A 242 13.45 -7.43 -2.75
CA GLU A 242 14.61 -6.90 -2.00
C GLU A 242 15.00 -5.47 -2.39
#